data_AF-A0A2M9P6Q2-F1
#
_entry.id   AF-A0A2M9P6Q2-F1
#
_cell.length_a   1.000
_cell.length_b   1.000
_cell.length_c   1.000
_cell.angle_alpha   90.00
_cell.angle_beta   90.00
_cell.angle_gamma   90.00
#
_symmetry.space_group_name_H-M   'P 1'
#
loop_
_entity.id
_entity.type
_entity.pdbx_description
1 polymer ?
#
loop_
_entity_poly.entity_id
_entity_poly.type
_entity_poly.pdbx_seq_one_letter_code
_entity_poly.pdbx_strand_id
1 'polypeptide(L)'
;MIPTAITSYDIDASVLTVEFIVDLLEREQLEETVIVGLLVTKLSHTLNKSREDDLAAIQDFPLFETKLRERDALTGMLQSGLLHLTLEQRRAQSTFAATHFQSAMREADRLVDEVLEIVEV
;
A
#
# COMPACT_ATOMS: atom_id res chain seq x y z
N MET A 1 0.50 -5.17 8.52
CA MET A 1 0.82 -4.23 7.42
C MET A 1 0.56 -2.80 7.85
N ILE A 2 1.54 -1.91 7.72
CA ILE A 2 1.46 -0.49 8.11
C ILE A 2 1.53 0.36 6.84
N PRO A 3 0.48 1.09 6.45
CA PRO A 3 0.53 1.95 5.27
C PRO A 3 1.35 3.20 5.55
N THR A 4 2.28 3.52 4.66
CA THR A 4 3.07 4.76 4.72
C THR A 4 3.00 5.50 3.39
N ALA A 5 2.97 6.82 3.42
CA ALA A 5 3.22 7.63 2.24
C ALA A 5 4.70 8.03 2.22
N ILE A 6 5.28 8.24 1.04
CA ILE A 6 6.70 8.62 0.90
C ILE A 6 6.83 10.13 1.09
N THR A 7 6.68 10.56 2.34
CA THR A 7 7.06 11.87 2.84
C THR A 7 7.79 11.66 4.17
N SER A 8 8.74 12.54 4.49
CA SER A 8 9.49 12.44 5.75
C SER A 8 8.60 12.36 6.99
N TYR A 9 7.51 13.14 7.02
CA TYR A 9 6.55 13.12 8.13
C TYR A 9 5.83 11.78 8.28
N ASP A 10 5.36 11.19 7.17
CA ASP A 10 4.64 9.92 7.20
C ASP A 10 5.58 8.75 7.52
N ILE A 11 6.84 8.83 7.08
CA ILE A 11 7.89 7.87 7.40
C ILE A 11 8.13 7.87 8.92
N ASP A 12 8.39 9.03 9.52
CA ASP A 12 8.62 9.13 10.97
C ASP A 12 7.45 8.54 11.78
N ALA A 13 6.20 8.87 11.39
CA ALA A 13 5.01 8.31 12.02
C ALA A 13 4.91 6.78 11.86
N SER A 14 5.32 6.25 10.70
CA SER A 14 5.31 4.81 10.45
C SER A 14 6.38 4.08 11.25
N VAL A 15 7.56 4.67 11.41
CA VAL A 15 8.64 4.13 12.24
C VAL A 15 8.20 4.06 13.71
N LEU A 16 7.59 5.13 14.24
CA LEU A 16 7.03 5.11 15.60
C LEU A 16 5.93 4.06 15.76
N THR A 17 5.14 3.82 14.71
CA THR A 17 4.13 2.77 14.71
C THR A 17 4.76 1.37 14.73
N VAL A 18 5.85 1.16 13.97
CA VAL A 18 6.62 -0.08 14.00
C VAL A 18 7.20 -0.32 15.38
N GLU A 19 7.86 0.68 15.97
CA GLU A 19 8.44 0.60 17.32
C GLU A 19 7.38 0.19 18.35
N PHE A 20 6.24 0.89 18.37
CA PHE A 20 5.14 0.54 19.25
C PHE A 20 4.62 -0.89 19.07
N ILE A 21 4.49 -1.36 17.81
CA ILE A 21 4.01 -2.71 17.52
C ILE A 21 5.05 -3.74 17.96
N VAL A 22 6.33 -3.54 17.69
CA VAL A 22 7.40 -4.44 18.13
C VAL A 22 7.39 -4.58 19.65
N ASP A 23 7.38 -3.46 20.38
CA ASP A 23 7.29 -3.46 21.86
C ASP A 23 6.05 -4.22 22.36
N LEU A 24 4.90 -4.06 21.68
CA LEU A 24 3.68 -4.77 22.02
C LEU A 24 3.81 -6.27 21.77
N LEU A 25 4.38 -6.68 20.64
CA LEU A 25 4.57 -8.09 20.29
C LEU A 25 5.54 -8.77 21.26
N GLU A 26 6.61 -8.11 21.66
CA GLU A 26 7.55 -8.63 22.67
C GLU A 26 6.86 -8.82 24.02
N ARG A 27 6.12 -7.80 24.47
CA ARG A 27 5.41 -7.83 25.76
C ARG A 27 4.35 -8.94 25.83
N GLU A 28 3.65 -9.17 24.73
CA GLU A 28 2.59 -10.19 24.63
C GLU A 28 3.11 -11.55 24.15
N GLN A 29 4.41 -11.70 23.87
CA GLN A 29 5.07 -12.93 23.40
C GLN A 29 4.49 -13.44 22.07
N LEU A 30 4.24 -12.52 21.14
CA LEU A 30 3.63 -12.77 19.81
C LEU A 30 4.60 -12.61 18.64
N GLU A 31 5.89 -12.42 18.91
CA GLU A 31 6.94 -12.16 17.91
C GLU A 31 6.98 -13.23 16.79
N GLU A 32 6.72 -14.50 17.12
CA GLU A 32 6.74 -15.60 16.15
C GLU A 32 5.43 -15.76 15.37
N THR A 33 4.37 -15.03 15.71
CA THR A 33 3.03 -15.19 15.11
C THR A 33 2.55 -13.99 14.32
N VAL A 34 3.19 -12.83 14.44
CA VAL A 34 2.76 -11.60 13.78
C VAL A 34 3.85 -11.06 12.86
N ILE A 35 3.53 -10.99 11.57
CA ILE A 35 4.40 -10.39 10.56
C ILE A 35 4.06 -8.92 10.39
N VAL A 36 5.06 -8.06 10.52
CA VAL A 36 4.93 -6.61 10.37
C VAL A 36 5.77 -6.15 9.18
N GLY A 37 5.16 -5.37 8.31
CA GLY A 37 5.83 -4.76 7.16
C GLY A 37 5.13 -3.49 6.71
N LEU A 38 5.89 -2.59 6.08
CA LEU A 38 5.41 -1.32 5.57
C LEU A 38 4.88 -1.48 4.14
N LEU A 39 3.69 -0.94 3.89
CA LEU A 39 3.12 -0.81 2.56
C LEU A 39 3.27 0.63 2.08
N VAL A 40 3.98 0.82 0.98
CA VAL A 40 4.10 2.14 0.35
C VAL A 40 2.80 2.49 -0.38
N THR A 41 2.18 3.60 0.00
CA THR A 41 0.92 4.11 -0.54
C THR A 41 1.07 5.53 -1.07
N LYS A 42 0.09 5.98 -1.87
CA LYS A 42 0.05 7.32 -2.48
C LYS A 42 1.33 7.68 -3.24
N LEU A 43 1.99 6.69 -3.82
CA LEU A 43 3.22 6.91 -4.56
C LEU A 43 2.89 7.58 -5.90
N SER A 44 3.41 8.78 -6.14
CA SER A 44 3.16 9.43 -7.44
C SER A 44 3.84 8.67 -8.59
N HIS A 45 3.34 8.90 -9.80
CA HIS A 45 3.83 8.23 -11.01
C HIS A 45 5.30 8.51 -11.31
N THR A 46 5.73 9.75 -11.09
CA THR A 46 7.10 10.23 -11.22
C THR A 46 7.64 10.58 -9.85
N LEU A 47 8.80 10.03 -9.49
CA LEU A 47 9.49 10.39 -8.27
C LEU A 47 10.45 11.54 -8.57
N ASN A 48 10.48 12.52 -7.67
CA ASN A 48 11.55 13.49 -7.62
C ASN A 48 12.66 12.97 -6.69
N LYS A 49 13.81 13.64 -6.70
CA LYS A 49 14.98 13.21 -5.93
C LYS A 49 14.68 13.05 -4.43
N SER A 50 13.92 14.00 -3.85
CA SER A 50 13.52 13.93 -2.44
C SER A 50 12.75 12.65 -2.12
N ARG A 51 11.80 12.24 -2.96
CA ARG A 51 11.01 11.02 -2.72
C ARG A 51 11.80 9.74 -2.96
N GLU A 52 12.79 9.77 -3.84
CA GLU A 52 13.73 8.66 -3.97
C GLU A 52 14.56 8.50 -2.70
N ASP A 53 15.03 9.61 -2.14
CA ASP A 53 15.80 9.62 -0.90
C ASP A 53 14.94 9.17 0.30
N ASP A 54 13.69 9.64 0.38
CA ASP A 54 12.71 9.20 1.39
C ASP A 54 12.40 7.70 1.26
N LEU A 55 12.24 7.16 0.04
CA LEU A 55 12.03 5.72 -0.17
C LEU A 55 13.27 4.90 0.21
N ALA A 56 14.46 5.41 -0.08
CA ALA A 56 15.71 4.77 0.31
C ALA A 56 15.89 4.73 1.84
N ALA A 57 15.38 5.73 2.56
CA ALA A 57 15.46 5.78 4.03
C ALA A 57 14.70 4.63 4.73
N ILE A 58 13.70 4.04 4.07
CA ILE A 58 12.89 2.94 4.62
C ILE A 58 13.23 1.57 4.03
N GLN A 59 14.25 1.47 3.18
CA GLN A 59 14.60 0.22 2.47
C GLN A 59 15.04 -0.91 3.41
N ASP A 60 15.49 -0.58 4.62
CA ASP A 60 15.96 -1.55 5.62
C ASP A 60 14.80 -2.14 6.44
N PHE A 61 13.58 -1.59 6.31
CA PHE A 61 12.39 -2.18 6.92
C PHE A 61 11.86 -3.33 6.06
N PRO A 62 11.10 -4.28 6.64
CA PRO A 62 10.30 -5.21 5.84
C PRO A 62 9.28 -4.41 5.01
N LEU A 63 9.49 -4.36 3.69
CA LEU A 63 8.64 -3.64 2.75
C LEU A 63 7.86 -4.63 1.89
N PHE A 64 6.60 -4.30 1.62
CA PHE A 64 5.88 -4.92 0.52
C PHE A 64 6.50 -4.47 -0.81
N GLU A 65 6.73 -5.42 -1.71
CA GLU A 65 7.18 -5.18 -3.08
C GLU A 65 6.15 -4.32 -3.83
N THR A 66 4.87 -4.64 -3.65
CA THR A 66 3.76 -3.90 -4.23
C THR A 66 3.67 -2.50 -3.64
N LYS A 67 3.71 -1.49 -4.50
CA LYS A 67 3.51 -0.08 -4.14
C LYS A 67 2.20 0.41 -4.71
N LEU A 68 1.34 0.97 -3.87
CA LEU A 68 0.06 1.54 -4.30
C LEU A 68 0.27 2.97 -4.76
N ARG A 69 -0.02 3.23 -6.03
CA ARG A 69 0.15 4.57 -6.59
C ARG A 69 -1.00 5.49 -6.23
N GLU A 70 -0.71 6.78 -6.23
CA GLU A 70 -1.76 7.80 -6.14
C GLU A 70 -2.64 7.71 -7.39
N ARG A 71 -3.92 7.35 -7.20
CA ARG A 71 -4.88 7.15 -8.28
C ARG A 71 -6.24 7.68 -7.86
N ASP A 72 -6.86 8.50 -8.71
CA ASP A 72 -8.23 8.96 -8.52
C ASP A 72 -9.23 7.81 -8.35
N ALA A 73 -8.96 6.69 -9.03
CA ALA A 73 -9.75 5.47 -8.90
C ALA A 73 -9.79 4.91 -7.46
N LEU A 74 -8.68 5.03 -6.72
CA LEU A 74 -8.60 4.62 -5.30
C LEU A 74 -9.18 5.71 -4.38
N THR A 75 -8.88 6.98 -4.64
CA THR A 75 -9.41 8.12 -3.88
C THR A 75 -10.94 8.18 -3.93
N GLY A 76 -11.52 7.87 -5.08
CA GLY A 76 -12.96 7.88 -5.31
C GLY A 76 -13.71 6.68 -4.71
N MET A 77 -13.03 5.68 -4.12
CA MET A 77 -13.70 4.49 -3.58
C MET A 77 -14.68 4.83 -2.44
N LEU A 78 -14.39 5.85 -1.62
CA LEU A 78 -15.32 6.30 -0.58
C LEU A 78 -16.67 6.78 -1.13
N GLN A 79 -16.69 7.24 -2.39
CA GLN A 79 -17.88 7.77 -3.05
C GLN A 79 -18.50 6.77 -4.04
N SER A 80 -17.67 5.98 -4.70
CA SER A 80 -18.08 5.05 -5.77
C SER A 80 -18.31 3.61 -5.30
N GLY A 81 -17.89 3.27 -4.08
CA GLY A 81 -18.00 1.93 -3.53
C GLY A 81 -16.84 1.03 -3.94
N LEU A 82 -17.12 -0.28 -4.07
CA LEU A 82 -16.10 -1.30 -4.28
C LEU A 82 -15.45 -1.17 -5.66
N LEU A 83 -14.11 -1.24 -5.70
CA LEU A 83 -13.31 -0.96 -6.90
C LEU A 83 -13.67 -1.85 -8.09
N HIS A 84 -13.90 -3.16 -7.87
CA HIS A 84 -14.25 -4.11 -8.93
C HIS A 84 -15.63 -3.83 -9.53
N LEU A 85 -16.62 -3.46 -8.71
CA LEU A 85 -17.96 -3.08 -9.17
C LEU A 85 -17.91 -1.77 -9.98
N THR A 86 -17.17 -0.78 -9.48
CA THR A 86 -16.96 0.49 -10.19
C THR A 86 -16.26 0.26 -11.52
N LEU A 87 -15.26 -0.62 -11.57
CA LEU A 87 -14.58 -0.98 -12.81
C LEU A 87 -15.54 -1.59 -13.84
N GLU A 88 -16.39 -2.54 -13.43
CA GLU A 88 -17.39 -3.15 -14.32
C GLU A 88 -18.36 -2.13 -14.90
N GLN A 89 -18.88 -1.24 -14.05
CA GLN A 89 -19.76 -0.15 -14.47
C GLN A 89 -19.08 0.78 -15.48
N ARG A 90 -17.82 1.16 -15.23
CA ARG A 90 -17.06 2.05 -16.12
C ARG A 90 -16.73 1.37 -17.45
N ARG A 91 -16.41 0.06 -17.44
CA ARG A 91 -16.18 -0.73 -18.67
C ARG A 91 -17.40 -0.75 -19.59
N ALA A 92 -18.60 -0.85 -19.01
CA ALA A 92 -19.85 -0.80 -19.78
C ALA A 92 -20.10 0.57 -20.43
N GLN A 93 -19.54 1.65 -19.87
CA GLN A 93 -19.69 3.01 -20.40
C GLN A 93 -18.60 3.37 -21.42
N SER A 94 -17.33 3.08 -21.12
CA SER A 94 -16.19 3.38 -21.98
C SER A 94 -14.92 2.65 -21.52
N THR A 95 -14.25 1.98 -22.46
CA THR A 95 -12.96 1.34 -22.23
C THR A 95 -11.91 2.34 -21.74
N PHE A 96 -11.89 3.55 -22.30
CA PHE A 96 -10.94 4.60 -21.90
C PHE A 96 -11.16 5.01 -20.43
N ALA A 97 -12.42 5.27 -20.05
CA ALA A 97 -12.79 5.64 -18.68
C ALA A 97 -12.46 4.54 -17.65
N ALA A 98 -12.41 3.28 -18.07
CA ALA A 98 -12.07 2.16 -17.21
C ALA A 98 -10.56 2.01 -16.93
N THR A 99 -9.68 2.61 -17.75
CA THR A 99 -8.22 2.34 -17.73
C THR A 99 -7.56 2.60 -16.38
N HIS A 100 -7.91 3.71 -15.72
CA HIS A 100 -7.36 4.06 -14.41
C HIS A 100 -7.83 3.08 -13.32
N PHE A 101 -9.09 2.63 -13.38
CA PHE A 101 -9.65 1.61 -12.48
C PHE A 101 -9.04 0.22 -12.74
N GLN A 102 -8.76 -0.14 -13.98
CA GLN A 102 -8.06 -1.39 -14.32
C GLN A 102 -6.64 -1.42 -13.78
N SER A 103 -5.98 -0.27 -13.80
CA SER A 103 -4.61 -0.14 -13.27
C SER A 103 -4.62 -0.22 -11.74
N ALA A 104 -5.61 0.39 -11.08
CA ALA A 104 -5.81 0.26 -9.64
C ALA A 104 -6.15 -1.19 -9.22
N MET A 105 -7.05 -1.87 -9.94
CA MET A 105 -7.35 -3.29 -9.69
C MET A 105 -6.09 -4.16 -9.81
N ARG A 106 -5.27 -3.98 -10.85
CA ARG A 106 -4.01 -4.73 -11.01
C ARG A 106 -2.97 -4.47 -9.91
N GLU A 107 -3.03 -3.32 -9.24
CA GLU A 107 -2.18 -3.05 -8.07
C GLU A 107 -2.75 -3.73 -6.82
N ALA A 108 -4.08 -3.70 -6.65
CA ALA A 108 -4.75 -4.40 -5.56
C ALA A 108 -4.59 -5.92 -5.66
N ASP A 109 -4.75 -6.50 -6.86
CA ASP A 109 -4.59 -7.94 -7.09
C ASP A 109 -3.17 -8.39 -6.73
N ARG A 110 -2.13 -7.65 -7.17
CA ARG A 110 -0.73 -7.95 -6.82
C ARG A 110 -0.46 -7.85 -5.32
N LEU A 111 -1.04 -6.87 -4.64
CA LEU A 111 -0.91 -6.77 -3.19
C LEU A 111 -1.58 -7.96 -2.48
N VAL A 112 -2.74 -8.40 -2.98
CA VAL A 112 -3.43 -9.58 -2.43
C VAL A 112 -2.58 -10.83 -2.65
N ASP A 113 -2.05 -11.04 -3.85
CA ASP A 113 -1.17 -12.17 -4.16
C ASP A 113 0.03 -12.19 -3.19
N GLU A 114 0.69 -11.05 -3.01
CA GLU A 114 1.81 -10.89 -2.08
C GLU A 114 1.44 -11.17 -0.62
N VAL A 115 0.27 -10.70 -0.16
CA VAL A 115 -0.22 -10.98 1.20
C VAL A 115 -0.51 -12.48 1.37
N LEU A 116 -1.09 -13.13 0.37
CA LEU A 116 -1.38 -14.56 0.42
C LEU A 116 -0.07 -15.38 0.48
N GLU A 117 0.93 -15.01 -0.32
CA GLU A 117 2.26 -15.62 -0.26
C GLU A 117 2.91 -15.50 1.12
N ILE A 118 2.72 -14.38 1.82
CA ILE A 118 3.25 -14.17 3.18
C ILE A 118 2.51 -15.01 4.22
N VAL A 119 1.18 -15.20 4.07
CA VAL A 119 0.33 -15.89 5.06
C VAL A 119 0.31 -17.41 4.88
N GLU A 120 0.60 -17.91 3.67
CA GLU A 120 0.69 -19.35 3.38
C GLU A 120 2.02 -20.00 3.79
N VAL A 121 2.99 -19.20 4.27
CA VAL A 121 4.29 -19.63 4.83
C VAL A 121 4.17 -19.87 6.32
#